data_AF-A0A2G6G5T4-F1
#
_entry.id   AF-A0A2G6G5T4-F1
#
_cell.length_a   1.000
_cell.length_b   1.000
_cell.length_c   1.000
_cell.angle_alpha   90.00
_cell.angle_beta   90.00
_cell.angle_gamma   90.00
#
_symmetry.space_group_name_H-M   'P 1'
#
loop_
_entity.id
_entity.type
_entity.pdbx_description
1 polymer ?
#
loop_
_entity_poly.entity_id
_entity_poly.type
_entity_poly.pdbx_seq_one_letter_code
_entity_poly.pdbx_strand_id
1 'polypeptide(L)' 'MNTASHEITGSLTAQAHLLVRDHITPGDTAIDATLGNGHDTLFLARCVGKTGTVIGFDVQTQAITSTR' A
#
# COMPACT_ATOMS: atom_id res chain seq x y z
N MET A 1 2.54 -12.49 31.12
CA MET A 1 2.34 -13.45 30.02
C MET A 1 0.91 -13.29 29.53
N ASN A 2 0.71 -12.72 28.35
CA ASN A 2 -0.53 -12.88 27.60
C ASN A 2 -0.16 -13.05 26.13
N THR A 3 0.27 -14.25 25.77
CA THR A 3 0.38 -14.67 24.38
C THR A 3 -1.03 -14.88 23.87
N ALA A 4 -1.72 -13.79 23.57
CA ALA A 4 -2.92 -13.85 22.75
C ALA A 4 -2.46 -14.28 21.36
N SER A 5 -2.58 -15.57 21.10
CA SER A 5 -2.55 -16.15 19.76
C SER A 5 -3.60 -15.43 18.93
N HIS A 6 -3.19 -14.36 18.24
CA HIS A 6 -3.99 -13.83 17.15
C HIS A 6 -3.98 -14.91 16.08
N GLU A 7 -5.06 -15.69 16.01
CA GLU A 7 -5.35 -16.41 14.79
C GLU A 7 -5.31 -15.39 13.66
N ILE A 8 -4.41 -15.58 12.69
CA ILE A 8 -4.33 -14.77 11.47
C ILE A 8 -5.59 -15.11 10.65
N THR A 9 -6.75 -14.59 11.04
CA THR A 9 -8.02 -14.75 10.31
C THR A 9 -8.15 -13.58 9.34
N GLY A 10 -7.65 -13.77 8.11
CA GLY A 10 -7.79 -12.80 7.04
C GLY A 10 -6.63 -12.80 6.04
N SER A 11 -6.81 -12.12 4.91
CA SER A 11 -5.71 -11.88 3.95
C SER A 11 -4.60 -11.07 4.62
N LEU A 12 -3.35 -11.51 4.47
CA LEU A 12 -2.18 -10.76 4.94
C LEU A 12 -2.10 -9.38 4.28
N THR A 13 -2.44 -9.30 2.99
CA THR A 13 -2.50 -8.03 2.26
C THR A 13 -3.54 -7.10 2.86
N ALA A 14 -4.71 -7.62 3.21
CA ALA A 14 -5.76 -6.80 3.83
C ALA A 14 -5.31 -6.26 5.20
N GLN A 15 -4.61 -7.07 6.00
CA GLN A 15 -4.05 -6.63 7.28
C GLN A 15 -2.96 -5.58 7.09
N ALA A 16 -2.08 -5.74 6.10
CA ALA A 16 -1.07 -4.74 5.75
C ALA A 16 -1.72 -3.40 5.34
N HIS A 17 -2.78 -3.45 4.52
CA HIS A 17 -3.55 -2.25 4.15
C HIS A 17 -4.17 -1.56 5.35
N LEU A 18 -4.72 -2.30 6.32
CA LEU A 18 -5.26 -1.69 7.55
C LEU A 18 -4.17 -0.96 8.34
N LEU A 19 -3.02 -1.60 8.56
CA LEU A 19 -1.89 -1.00 9.28
C LEU A 19 -1.36 0.26 8.59
N VAL A 20 -1.22 0.21 7.26
CA VAL A 20 -0.75 1.36 6.47
C VAL A 20 -1.78 2.49 6.50
N ARG A 21 -3.09 2.18 6.39
CA ARG A 21 -4.15 3.19 6.40
C ARG A 21 -4.15 4.02 7.68
N ASP A 22 -3.86 3.41 8.81
CA ASP A 22 -3.83 4.09 10.12
C ASP A 22 -2.67 5.11 10.25
N HIS A 23 -1.71 5.09 9.31
CA HIS A 23 -0.53 5.95 9.29
C HIS A 23 -0.48 6.94 8.12
N ILE A 24 -1.47 6.91 7.22
CA ILE A 24 -1.53 7.81 6.05
C ILE A 24 -2.68 8.80 6.21
N THR A 25 -2.37 10.08 6.01
CA THR A 25 -3.33 11.18 5.98
C THR A 25 -3.45 11.74 4.56
N PRO A 26 -4.62 12.26 4.15
CA PRO A 26 -4.73 12.96 2.87
C PRO A 26 -3.71 14.10 2.75
N GLY A 27 -3.01 14.17 1.61
CA GLY A 27 -1.91 15.10 1.37
C GLY A 27 -0.52 14.52 1.58
N ASP A 28 -0.39 13.34 2.20
CA ASP A 28 0.91 12.70 2.41
C ASP A 28 1.57 12.26 1.10
N THR A 29 2.88 12.03 1.18
CA THR A 29 3.63 11.32 0.14
C THR A 29 3.91 9.89 0.59
N ALA A 30 3.44 8.92 -0.19
CA ALA A 30 3.70 7.51 0.02
C ALA A 30 4.65 6.95 -1.05
N ILE A 31 5.36 5.87 -0.71
CA ILE A 31 6.24 5.15 -1.64
C ILE A 31 5.71 3.72 -1.81
N ASP A 32 5.43 3.31 -3.04
CA ASP A 32 5.29 1.91 -3.41
C ASP A 32 6.61 1.44 -4.01
N ALA A 33 7.35 0.63 -3.26
CA ALA A 33 8.68 0.16 -3.67
C ALA A 33 8.63 -1.04 -4.63
N THR A 34 7.44 -1.58 -4.93
CA THR A 34 7.24 -2.81 -5.70
C THR A 34 5.94 -2.77 -6.51
N LEU A 35 5.88 -1.90 -7.52
CA LEU A 35 4.66 -1.62 -8.28
C LEU A 35 3.90 -2.88 -8.71
N GLY A 36 4.60 -3.88 -9.30
CA GLY A 36 3.98 -5.08 -9.83
C GLY A 36 2.78 -4.75 -10.74
N ASN A 37 1.57 -5.14 -10.31
CA ASN A 37 0.34 -4.89 -11.05
C ASN A 37 -0.41 -3.62 -10.58
N GLY A 38 0.12 -2.90 -9.59
CA GLY A 38 -0.39 -1.62 -9.11
C GLY A 38 -1.47 -1.68 -8.04
N HIS A 39 -1.77 -2.85 -7.44
CA HIS A 39 -2.81 -2.95 -6.42
C HIS A 39 -2.50 -2.12 -5.17
N ASP A 40 -1.28 -2.18 -4.68
CA ASP A 40 -0.85 -1.42 -3.49
C ASP A 40 -0.70 0.07 -3.84
N THR A 41 -0.18 0.40 -5.02
CA THR A 41 -0.16 1.76 -5.56
C THR A 41 -1.56 2.38 -5.57
N LEU A 42 -2.57 1.67 -6.07
CA LEU A 42 -3.96 2.15 -6.11
C LEU A 42 -4.54 2.34 -4.72
N PHE A 43 -4.23 1.43 -3.79
CA PHE A 43 -4.61 1.57 -2.38
C PHE A 43 -3.99 2.85 -1.77
N LEU A 44 -2.68 3.04 -1.93
CA LEU A 44 -1.97 4.23 -1.43
C LEU A 44 -2.52 5.52 -2.05
N ALA A 45 -2.78 5.53 -3.36
CA ALA A 45 -3.32 6.69 -4.07
C ALA A 45 -4.69 7.11 -3.52
N ARG A 46 -5.53 6.15 -3.13
CA ARG A 46 -6.81 6.43 -2.46
C ARG A 46 -6.62 7.00 -1.06
N CYS A 47 -5.64 6.51 -0.31
CA CYS A 47 -5.36 6.98 1.05
C CYS A 47 -4.81 8.41 1.06
N VAL A 48 -3.80 8.72 0.24
CA VAL A 48 -3.19 10.06 0.20
C VAL A 48 -4.09 11.10 -0.46
N GLY A 49 -5.10 10.67 -1.24
CA GLY A 49 -6.11 11.54 -1.82
C GLY A 49 -5.57 12.53 -2.86
N LYS A 50 -6.40 13.49 -3.26
CA LYS A 50 -6.13 14.39 -4.41
C LYS A 50 -4.93 15.32 -4.25
N THR A 51 -4.55 15.62 -3.01
CA THR A 51 -3.44 16.53 -2.69
C THR A 51 -2.16 15.78 -2.33
N GLY A 52 -2.23 14.46 -2.20
CA GLY A 52 -1.08 13.62 -1.89
C GLY A 52 -0.38 13.10 -3.13
N THR A 53 0.71 12.39 -2.93
CA THR A 53 1.53 11.82 -4.01
C THR A 53 1.92 10.38 -3.68
N VAL A 54 1.92 9.51 -4.70
CA VAL A 54 2.51 8.17 -4.59
C VAL A 54 3.68 8.09 -5.55
N ILE A 55 4.85 7.72 -5.03
CA ILE A 55 6.06 7.50 -5.82
C ILE A 55 6.25 5.99 -5.95
N GLY A 56 6.25 5.49 -7.18
CA GLY A 56 6.34 4.07 -7.49
C GLY A 56 7.71 3.66 -8.03
N PHE A 57 8.22 2.52 -7.57
CA PHE A 57 9.43 1.89 -8.09
C PHE A 57 9.18 0.43 -8.44
N ASP A 58 9.78 -0.02 -9.54
CA ASP A 58 9.90 -1.43 -9.87
C ASP A 58 11.11 -1.63 -10.79
N VAL A 59 11.74 -2.80 -10.72
CA VAL A 59 12.88 -3.13 -11.60
C VAL A 59 12.42 -3.56 -12.99
N GLN A 60 11.16 -3.97 -13.12
CA GLN A 60 10.60 -4.42 -14.40
C GLN A 60 9.90 -3.27 -15.11
N THR A 61 10.39 -2.89 -16.29
CA THR A 61 9.77 -1.85 -17.13
C THR A 61 8.28 -2.09 -17.36
N GLN A 62 7.86 -3.35 -17.49
CA GLN A 62 6.45 -3.69 -17.69
C GLN A 62 5.56 -3.16 -16.55
N ALA A 63 5.98 -3.30 -15.29
CA ALA A 63 5.24 -2.86 -14.11
C ALA A 63 5.10 -1.34 -14.06
N ILE A 64 6.17 -0.63 -14.44
CA ILE A 64 6.18 0.84 -14.56
C ILE A 64 5.17 1.30 -15.62
N THR A 65 5.10 0.61 -16.76
CA THR A 65 4.20 1.00 -17.86
C THR A 65 2.74 0.57 -17.69
N SER A 66 2.49 -0.50 -16.93
CA SER A 66 1.16 -1.05 -16.69
C SER A 66 0.44 -0.39 -15.53
N THR A 67 1.18 0.08 -14.52
CA THR A 67 0.59 0.77 -13.35
C THR A 67 0.14 2.19 -13.75
N ARG A 68 -1.15 2.48 -13.55
CA ARG A 68 -1.80 3.76 -13.95
C ARG A 68 -2.76 4.26 -12.89
#